data_AF-A0A1C4BJH6-F1
#
_entry.id   AF-A0A1C4BJH6-F1
#
_cell.length_a   1.000
_cell.length_b   1.000
_cell.length_c   1.000
_cell.angle_alpha   90.00
_cell.angle_beta   90.00
_cell.angle_gamma   90.00
#
_symmetry.space_group_name_H-M   'P 1'
#
loop_
_entity.id
_entity.type
_entity.pdbx_description
1 polymer ?
#
loop_
_entity_poly.entity_id
_entity_poly.type
_entity_poly.pdbx_seq_one_letter_code
_entity_poly.pdbx_strand_id
1 'polypeptide(L)'
;MPKIDGFQLHHIIPKSLAEGAKPHEIFKLSGYDIHNMKNTIYLPTDRQFHPIRSIHSGYNKLHAQYNADMRVQLDDLVSFGKENNWTKEQYHDAMQNLINDTRQDLRKGKIKLHCKG
;
A
#
# COMPACT_ATOMS: atom_id res chain seq x y z
N MET A 1 -9.36 -9.58 -11.62
CA MET A 1 -7.99 -10.11 -11.49
C MET A 1 -8.04 -11.61 -11.20
N PRO A 2 -7.08 -12.44 -11.68
CA PRO A 2 -7.14 -13.89 -11.55
C PRO A 2 -7.03 -14.36 -10.09
N LYS A 3 -7.68 -15.48 -9.76
CA LYS A 3 -7.45 -16.17 -8.48
C LYS A 3 -6.17 -16.99 -8.61
N ILE A 4 -5.27 -16.86 -7.63
CA ILE A 4 -4.02 -17.63 -7.57
C ILE A 4 -4.08 -18.44 -6.28
N ASP A 5 -3.98 -19.76 -6.39
CA ASP A 5 -4.07 -20.65 -5.24
C ASP A 5 -2.96 -20.34 -4.24
N GLY A 6 -3.34 -20.16 -2.96
CA GLY A 6 -2.42 -19.79 -1.89
C GLY A 6 -1.99 -18.32 -1.85
N PHE A 7 -2.57 -17.46 -2.70
CA PHE A 7 -2.26 -16.03 -2.74
C PHE A 7 -3.53 -15.17 -2.67
N GLN A 8 -3.40 -13.99 -2.08
CA GLN A 8 -4.43 -12.97 -2.05
C GLN A 8 -3.90 -11.67 -2.65
N LEU A 9 -4.77 -10.96 -3.36
CA LEU A 9 -4.48 -9.64 -3.90
C LEU A 9 -4.51 -8.61 -2.75
N HIS A 10 -3.42 -7.89 -2.58
CA HIS A 10 -3.26 -6.84 -1.58
C HIS A 10 -3.09 -5.48 -2.28
N HIS A 11 -3.78 -4.45 -1.78
CA HIS A 11 -3.56 -3.06 -2.20
C HIS A 11 -2.41 -2.48 -1.37
N ILE A 12 -1.35 -2.01 -2.04
CA ILE A 12 -0.16 -1.45 -1.41
C ILE A 12 -0.54 -0.17 -0.66
N ILE A 13 -1.04 0.85 -1.35
CA ILE A 13 -1.78 1.92 -0.69
C ILE A 13 -3.19 1.38 -0.41
N PRO A 14 -3.64 1.32 0.86
CA PRO A 14 -4.93 0.75 1.19
C PRO A 14 -6.08 1.46 0.49
N LYS A 15 -6.96 0.67 -0.13
CA LYS A 15 -8.19 1.15 -0.78
C LYS A 15 -9.04 2.05 0.13
N SER A 16 -9.09 1.73 1.43
CA SER A 16 -9.82 2.50 2.44
C SER A 16 -9.32 3.94 2.61
N LEU A 17 -8.08 4.25 2.21
CA LEU A 17 -7.57 5.62 2.24
C LEU A 17 -8.06 6.46 1.05
N ALA A 18 -8.54 5.84 -0.03
CA ALA A 18 -9.17 6.56 -1.14
C ALA A 18 -10.71 6.59 -1.03
N GLU A 19 -11.31 5.48 -0.61
CA GLU A 19 -12.78 5.25 -0.68
C GLU A 19 -13.43 5.05 0.70
N GLY A 20 -12.68 5.13 1.78
CA GLY A 20 -13.22 4.96 3.14
C GLY A 20 -13.93 6.20 3.66
N ALA A 21 -14.34 6.16 4.94
CA ALA A 21 -15.04 7.26 5.60
C ALA A 21 -14.20 8.55 5.74
N LYS A 22 -12.86 8.44 5.64
CA LYS A 22 -11.93 9.58 5.71
C LYS A 22 -10.90 9.51 4.57
N PRO A 23 -11.31 9.81 3.32
CA PRO A 23 -10.41 9.81 2.17
C PRO A 23 -9.20 10.72 2.40
N HIS A 24 -8.04 10.28 1.96
CA HIS A 24 -6.79 11.02 2.06
C HIS A 24 -6.68 12.02 0.89
N GLU A 25 -6.25 13.25 1.15
CA GLU A 25 -6.22 14.31 0.12
C GLU A 25 -5.19 14.06 -1.00
N ILE A 26 -4.17 13.24 -0.72
CA ILE A 26 -3.11 12.90 -1.68
C ILE A 26 -3.66 12.38 -3.02
N PHE A 27 -4.80 11.66 -3.04
CA PHE A 27 -5.39 11.14 -4.29
C PHE A 27 -5.89 12.27 -5.19
N LYS A 28 -6.42 13.35 -4.60
CA LYS A 28 -6.82 14.55 -5.33
C LYS A 28 -5.59 15.34 -5.81
N LEU A 29 -4.59 15.48 -4.93
CA LEU A 29 -3.36 16.25 -5.23
C LEU A 29 -2.51 15.60 -6.32
N SER A 30 -2.40 14.27 -6.32
CA SER A 30 -1.66 13.49 -7.31
C SER A 30 -2.48 13.14 -8.55
N GLY A 31 -3.81 13.02 -8.42
CA GLY A 31 -4.65 12.37 -9.44
C GLY A 31 -4.35 10.88 -9.60
N TYR A 32 -3.72 10.24 -8.61
CA TYR A 32 -3.40 8.81 -8.66
C TYR A 32 -4.66 7.94 -8.55
N ASP A 33 -4.81 6.98 -9.47
CA ASP A 33 -5.90 5.99 -9.43
C ASP A 33 -5.58 4.86 -8.43
N ILE A 34 -6.38 4.73 -7.37
CA ILE A 34 -6.23 3.69 -6.36
C ILE A 34 -6.33 2.27 -6.93
N HIS A 35 -7.04 2.09 -8.05
CA HIS A 35 -7.22 0.81 -8.74
C HIS A 35 -6.13 0.51 -9.76
N ASN A 36 -5.15 1.40 -9.92
CA ASN A 36 -4.03 1.17 -10.79
C ASN A 36 -3.36 -0.16 -10.43
N MET A 37 -3.09 -1.01 -11.43
CA MET A 37 -2.46 -2.33 -11.20
C MET A 37 -1.11 -2.20 -10.48
N LYS A 38 -0.39 -1.09 -10.67
CA LYS A 38 0.85 -0.78 -9.94
C LYS A 38 0.64 -0.68 -8.42
N ASN A 39 -0.57 -0.38 -7.95
CA ASN A 39 -0.93 -0.33 -6.53
C ASN A 39 -1.34 -1.70 -5.95
N THR A 40 -1.23 -2.80 -6.70
CA THR A 40 -1.65 -4.12 -6.20
C THR A 40 -0.57 -5.20 -6.34
N ILE A 41 -0.52 -6.12 -5.39
CA ILE A 41 0.44 -7.23 -5.36
C ILE A 41 -0.22 -8.49 -4.82
N TYR A 42 0.09 -9.64 -5.43
CA TYR A 42 -0.27 -10.94 -4.85
C TYR A 42 0.72 -11.32 -3.77
N LEU A 43 0.19 -11.57 -2.57
CA LEU A 43 0.93 -12.00 -1.40
C LEU A 43 0.44 -13.38 -0.95
N PRO A 44 1.35 -14.26 -0.51
CA PRO A 44 1.00 -15.59 -0.04
C PRO A 44 0.08 -15.50 1.20
N THR A 45 -0.83 -16.45 1.34
CA THR A 45 -1.68 -16.59 2.55
C THR A 45 -0.98 -17.34 3.67
N ASP A 46 0.10 -18.05 3.37
CA ASP A 46 0.90 -18.87 4.28
C ASP A 46 2.33 -19.06 3.75
N ARG A 47 3.30 -19.36 4.64
CA ARG A 47 4.72 -19.54 4.27
C ARG A 47 4.96 -20.72 3.34
N GLN A 48 4.11 -21.74 3.35
CA GLN A 48 4.22 -22.86 2.40
C GLN A 48 4.11 -22.40 0.93
N PHE A 49 3.42 -21.29 0.66
CA PHE A 49 3.24 -20.77 -0.70
C PHE A 49 4.36 -19.82 -1.15
N HIS A 50 5.07 -19.21 -0.21
CA HIS A 50 6.31 -18.47 -0.51
C HIS A 50 7.16 -18.23 0.76
N PRO A 51 8.46 -18.55 0.74
CA PRO A 51 9.30 -18.54 1.95
C PRO A 51 9.63 -17.16 2.53
N ILE A 52 9.46 -16.07 1.76
CA ILE A 52 10.05 -14.75 2.09
C ILE A 52 8.99 -13.65 2.14
N ARG A 53 8.15 -13.52 1.10
CA ARG A 53 7.18 -12.42 0.98
C ARG A 53 6.30 -12.26 2.23
N SER A 54 5.86 -11.04 2.48
CA SER A 54 4.88 -10.74 3.50
C SER A 54 3.62 -11.59 3.33
N ILE A 55 3.08 -12.12 4.43
CA ILE A 55 1.87 -12.94 4.42
C ILE A 55 0.63 -12.04 4.47
N HIS A 56 -0.31 -12.25 3.55
CA HIS A 56 -1.62 -11.60 3.54
C HIS A 56 -2.72 -12.65 3.60
N SER A 57 -3.42 -12.72 4.74
CA SER A 57 -4.51 -13.67 4.99
C SER A 57 -5.68 -12.90 5.61
N GLY A 58 -6.32 -12.05 4.82
CA GLY A 58 -7.43 -11.20 5.25
C GLY A 58 -7.03 -10.06 6.20
N TYR A 59 -8.04 -9.42 6.80
CA TYR A 59 -7.88 -8.27 7.69
C TYR A 59 -7.65 -8.71 9.14
N ASN A 60 -6.73 -8.06 9.83
CA ASN A 60 -6.40 -8.30 11.24
C ASN A 60 -5.76 -7.04 11.85
N LYS A 61 -5.30 -7.11 13.11
CA LYS A 61 -4.67 -5.98 13.80
C LYS A 61 -3.39 -5.47 13.13
N LEU A 62 -2.55 -6.34 12.57
CA LEU A 62 -1.34 -5.95 11.84
C LEU A 62 -1.67 -5.27 10.52
N HIS A 63 -2.68 -5.75 9.81
CA HIS A 63 -3.19 -5.08 8.61
C HIS A 63 -3.80 -3.71 8.94
N ALA A 64 -4.50 -3.59 10.06
CA ALA A 64 -5.02 -2.31 10.53
C ALA A 64 -3.90 -1.33 10.83
N GLN A 65 -2.83 -1.80 11.51
CA GLN A 65 -1.63 -1.01 11.78
C GLN A 65 -0.96 -0.56 10.47
N TYR A 66 -0.77 -1.47 9.52
CA TYR A 66 -0.24 -1.12 8.20
C TYR A 66 -1.03 0.01 7.53
N ASN A 67 -2.37 -0.04 7.61
CA ASN A 67 -3.19 1.03 7.03
C ASN A 67 -2.99 2.37 7.75
N ALA A 68 -2.79 2.37 9.07
CA ALA A 68 -2.52 3.56 9.86
C ALA A 68 -1.13 4.13 9.55
N ASP A 69 -0.10 3.28 9.49
CA ASP A 69 1.27 3.68 9.16
C ASP A 69 1.34 4.26 7.74
N MET A 70 0.66 3.63 6.78
CA MET A 70 0.57 4.14 5.41
C MET A 70 -0.12 5.51 5.37
N ARG A 71 -1.13 5.74 6.21
CA ARG A 71 -1.77 7.06 6.30
C ARG A 71 -0.77 8.12 6.75
N VAL A 72 0.01 7.84 7.80
CA VAL A 72 1.05 8.76 8.30
C VAL A 72 2.07 9.08 7.21
N GLN A 73 2.54 8.08 6.46
CA GLN A 73 3.46 8.31 5.34
C GLN A 73 2.86 9.22 4.25
N LEU A 74 1.56 9.10 3.99
CA LEU A 74 0.87 9.97 3.03
C LEU A 74 0.66 11.38 3.60
N ASP A 75 0.35 11.52 4.89
CA ASP A 75 0.24 12.82 5.58
C ASP A 75 1.60 13.57 5.52
N ASP A 76 2.72 12.86 5.74
CA ASP A 76 4.08 13.40 5.64
C ASP A 76 4.40 13.85 4.20
N LEU A 77 4.07 13.02 3.19
CA LEU A 77 4.23 13.37 1.77
C LEU A 77 3.43 14.62 1.39
N VAL A 78 2.20 14.73 1.88
CA VAL A 78 1.36 15.91 1.63
C VAL A 78 1.97 17.16 2.28
N SER A 79 2.42 17.04 3.53
CA SER A 79 3.02 18.15 4.26
C SER A 79 4.27 18.66 3.55
N PHE A 80 5.19 17.75 3.23
CA PHE A 80 6.40 18.07 2.46
C PHE A 80 6.07 18.69 1.11
N GLY A 81 5.12 18.12 0.37
CA GLY A 81 4.74 18.64 -0.94
C GLY A 81 4.11 20.03 -0.88
N LYS A 82 3.32 20.33 0.17
CA LYS A 82 2.73 21.67 0.37
C LYS A 82 3.81 22.70 0.68
N GLU A 83 4.73 22.37 1.58
CA GLU A 83 5.86 23.24 1.94
C GLU A 83 6.77 23.54 0.74
N ASN A 84 6.91 22.57 -0.17
CA ASN A 84 7.76 22.68 -1.36
C ASN A 84 7.00 23.09 -2.63
N ASN A 85 5.73 23.50 -2.53
CA ASN A 85 4.89 23.92 -3.65
C ASN A 85 4.84 22.89 -4.80
N TRP A 86 4.71 21.61 -4.47
CA TRP A 86 4.69 20.53 -5.45
C TRP A 86 3.54 20.68 -6.45
N THR A 87 3.85 20.36 -7.70
CA THR A 87 2.86 20.17 -8.77
C THR A 87 2.14 18.84 -8.63
N LYS A 88 1.05 18.67 -9.38
CA LYS A 88 0.32 17.40 -9.48
C LYS A 88 1.23 16.24 -9.89
N GLU A 89 2.06 16.42 -10.93
CA GLU A 89 3.07 15.45 -11.37
C GLU A 89 4.03 15.06 -10.23
N GLN A 90 4.51 16.00 -9.43
CA GLN A 90 5.42 15.68 -8.32
C GLN A 90 4.74 14.84 -7.23
N TYR A 91 3.48 15.15 -6.88
CA TYR A 91 2.70 14.28 -5.99
C TYR A 91 2.47 12.89 -6.57
N HIS A 92 2.19 12.80 -7.87
CA HIS A 92 1.98 11.55 -8.57
C HIS A 92 3.26 10.68 -8.58
N ASP A 93 4.41 11.28 -8.84
CA ASP A 93 5.70 10.59 -8.83
C ASP A 93 6.08 10.13 -7.42
N ALA A 94 5.83 10.95 -6.40
CA ALA A 94 6.02 10.56 -5.01
C ALA A 94 5.13 9.37 -4.59
N MET A 95 3.86 9.36 -5.02
CA MET A 95 2.97 8.21 -4.85
C MET A 95 3.51 6.95 -5.53
N GLN A 96 4.02 7.06 -6.76
CA GLN A 96 4.64 5.93 -7.46
C GLN A 96 5.89 5.40 -6.74
N ASN A 97 6.73 6.30 -6.23
CA ASN A 97 7.93 5.92 -5.48
C ASN A 97 7.58 5.18 -4.19
N LEU A 98 6.65 5.71 -3.39
CA LEU A 98 6.17 5.04 -2.18
C LEU A 98 5.61 3.65 -2.47
N ILE A 99 4.81 3.51 -3.53
CA ILE A 99 4.28 2.21 -3.97
C ILE A 99 5.40 1.25 -4.35
N ASN A 100 6.40 1.72 -5.10
CA ASN A 100 7.52 0.90 -5.54
C ASN A 100 8.36 0.41 -4.35
N ASP A 101 8.68 1.30 -3.41
CA ASP A 101 9.48 0.98 -2.22
C ASP A 101 8.74 -0.01 -1.31
N THR A 102 7.47 0.29 -1.02
CA THR A 102 6.61 -0.59 -0.22
C THR A 102 6.45 -1.96 -0.87
N ARG A 103 6.31 -2.01 -2.20
CA ARG A 103 6.28 -3.28 -2.95
C ARG A 103 7.55 -4.09 -2.73
N GLN A 104 8.72 -3.46 -2.73
CA GLN A 104 9.98 -4.17 -2.49
C GLN A 104 10.06 -4.70 -1.06
N ASP A 105 9.60 -3.92 -0.08
CA ASP A 105 9.60 -4.36 1.31
C ASP A 105 8.59 -5.48 1.59
N LEU A 106 7.43 -5.47 0.92
CA LEU A 106 6.47 -6.59 0.91
C LEU A 106 7.08 -7.85 0.25
N ARG A 107 7.81 -7.68 -0.86
CA ARG A 107 8.51 -8.80 -1.52
C ARG A 107 9.60 -9.41 -0.65
N LYS A 108 10.26 -8.58 0.16
CA LYS A 108 11.32 -8.97 1.10
C LYS A 108 10.79 -9.44 2.46
N GLY A 109 9.47 -9.42 2.68
CA GLY A 109 8.86 -9.88 3.93
C GLY A 109 9.07 -8.95 5.12
N LYS A 110 9.52 -7.72 4.89
CA LYS A 110 9.83 -6.77 5.97
C LYS A 110 8.57 -6.18 6.62
N ILE A 111 7.51 -6.04 5.84
CA ILE A 111 6.22 -5.54 6.31
C ILE A 111 5.38 -6.71 6.82
N LYS A 112 4.87 -6.61 8.05
CA LYS A 112 4.01 -7.64 8.63
C LYS A 112 2.54 -7.26 8.45
N LEU A 113 1.83 -8.01 7.60
CA LEU A 113 0.37 -7.87 7.42
C LEU A 113 -0.42 -8.97 8.15
N HIS A 114 0.27 -10.03 8.59
CA HIS A 114 -0.30 -11.14 9.36
C HIS A 114 0.80 -11.78 10.22
N CYS A 115 0.41 -12.46 11.30
CA CYS A 115 1.30 -13.20 12.20
C CYS A 115 1.57 -14.66 11.76
N LYS A 116 1.01 -15.14 10.65
CA LYS A 116 1.21 -16.52 10.20
C LYS A 116 2.64 -16.63 9.67
N GLY A 117 3.42 -17.50 10.29
CA GLY A 117 4.80 -17.82 9.98
C GLY A 117 4.97 -19.32 10.08
#